data_AF-A0AAD9N2X8-F1
#
_entry.id   AF-A0AAD9N2X8-F1
#
_cell.length_a   1.000
_cell.length_b   1.000
_cell.length_c   1.000
_cell.angle_alpha   90.00
_cell.angle_beta   90.00
_cell.angle_gamma   90.00
#
_symmetry.space_group_name_H-M   'P 1'
#
loop_
_entity.id
_entity.type
_entity.pdbx_description
1 polymer ?
#
loop_
_entity_poly.entity_id
_entity_poly.type
_entity_poly.pdbx_seq_one_letter_code
_entity_poly.pdbx_strand_id
1 'polypeptide(L)'
;QQKKEVKLPIHSSVKYLADRFAHFFEDKVSNTRTGFPEMIYPCDFHIPLTKCSFTVELQRIVMKSPSKGCSLDPLPTRMVKQVMGSLIPLMTTLINSSLTSVDVPKT
;
A
#
# COMPACT_ATOMS: atom_id res chain seq x y z
N GLN A 1 -13.17 -30.39 28.01
CA GLN A 1 -11.90 -29.94 27.37
C GLN A 1 -11.86 -30.54 25.97
N GLN A 2 -12.03 -29.74 24.91
CA GLN A 2 -11.94 -30.23 23.52
C GLN A 2 -10.47 -30.23 23.08
N LYS A 3 -9.96 -31.40 22.70
CA LYS A 3 -8.61 -31.60 22.17
C LYS A 3 -8.59 -31.04 20.73
N LYS A 4 -7.89 -29.92 20.50
CA LYS A 4 -7.74 -29.33 19.15
C LYS A 4 -7.08 -30.37 18.24
N GLU A 5 -7.80 -30.76 17.21
CA GLU A 5 -7.32 -31.64 16.16
C GLU A 5 -6.19 -30.96 15.38
N VAL A 6 -5.10 -31.68 15.13
CA VAL A 6 -3.91 -31.14 14.48
C VAL A 6 -4.14 -31.11 12.97
N LYS A 7 -4.26 -29.90 12.39
CA LYS A 7 -4.53 -29.63 10.96
C LYS A 7 -3.31 -29.82 10.05
N LEU A 8 -2.48 -30.83 10.32
CA LEU A 8 -1.30 -31.08 9.48
C LEU A 8 -1.58 -32.25 8.52
N PRO A 9 -1.03 -32.21 7.30
CA PRO A 9 -1.06 -33.35 6.41
C PRO A 9 -0.47 -34.60 7.06
N ILE A 10 -1.03 -35.76 6.73
CA ILE A 10 -0.50 -37.05 7.14
C ILE A 10 0.95 -37.16 6.63
N HIS A 11 1.86 -37.51 7.52
CA HIS A 11 3.28 -37.63 7.20
C HIS A 11 3.94 -38.71 8.06
N SER A 12 4.97 -39.35 7.50
CA SER A 12 5.77 -40.38 8.17
C SER A 12 6.99 -39.80 8.89
N SER A 13 7.36 -38.55 8.63
CA SER A 13 8.51 -37.87 9.23
C SER A 13 8.30 -36.36 9.24
N VAL A 14 8.55 -35.72 10.39
CA VAL A 14 8.40 -34.26 10.55
C VAL A 14 9.40 -33.53 9.67
N LYS A 15 10.62 -34.08 9.51
CA LYS A 15 11.62 -33.55 8.58
C LYS A 15 11.09 -33.59 7.14
N TYR A 16 10.52 -34.72 6.73
CA TYR A 16 9.93 -34.85 5.39
C TYR A 16 8.79 -33.85 5.16
N LEU A 17 7.93 -33.63 6.16
CA LEU A 17 6.86 -32.62 6.06
C LEU A 17 7.43 -31.20 5.93
N ALA A 18 8.46 -30.86 6.70
CA ALA A 18 9.13 -29.56 6.63
C ALA A 18 9.79 -29.34 5.26
N ASP A 19 10.54 -30.33 4.78
CA ASP A 19 11.17 -30.31 3.45
C ASP A 19 10.11 -30.15 2.35
N ARG A 20 8.96 -30.83 2.48
CA ARG A 20 7.84 -30.70 1.53
C ARG A 20 7.23 -29.29 1.53
N PHE A 21 7.10 -28.64 2.68
CA PHE A 21 6.64 -27.25 2.72
C PHE A 21 7.67 -26.30 2.10
N ALA A 22 8.95 -26.48 2.37
CA ALA A 22 10.01 -25.65 1.79
C ALA A 22 9.95 -25.69 0.26
N HIS A 23 9.95 -26.89 -0.33
CA HIS A 23 9.85 -27.05 -1.78
C HIS A 23 8.56 -26.47 -2.36
N PHE A 24 7.41 -26.67 -1.71
CA PHE A 24 6.15 -26.09 -2.16
C PHE A 24 6.22 -24.56 -2.28
N PHE A 25 6.83 -23.88 -1.31
CA PHE A 25 6.94 -22.42 -1.35
C PHE A 25 8.02 -21.95 -2.34
N GLU A 26 9.15 -22.65 -2.45
CA GLU A 26 10.16 -22.40 -3.49
C GLU A 26 9.54 -22.47 -4.88
N ASP A 27 8.83 -23.56 -5.18
CA ASP A 27 8.17 -23.79 -6.46
C ASP A 27 7.10 -22.74 -6.73
N LYS A 28 6.28 -22.40 -5.71
CA LYS A 28 5.25 -21.37 -5.84
C LYS A 28 5.85 -20.01 -6.18
N VAL A 29 6.93 -19.62 -5.51
CA VAL A 29 7.62 -18.34 -5.77
C VAL A 29 8.24 -18.35 -7.17
N SER A 30 8.89 -19.44 -7.57
CA SER A 30 9.46 -19.60 -8.90
C SER A 30 8.39 -19.50 -9.99
N ASN A 31 7.33 -20.30 -9.90
CA ASN A 31 6.23 -20.32 -10.87
C ASN A 31 5.50 -18.98 -10.98
N THR A 32 5.36 -18.28 -9.85
CA THR A 32 4.79 -16.93 -9.84
C THR A 32 5.68 -15.96 -10.62
N ARG A 33 7.00 -15.98 -10.38
CA ARG A 33 7.96 -15.11 -11.08
C ARG A 33 8.07 -15.42 -12.58
N THR A 34 8.09 -16.70 -12.96
CA THR A 34 8.16 -17.11 -14.38
C THR A 34 6.86 -16.86 -15.13
N GLY A 35 5.72 -16.84 -14.41
CA GLY A 35 4.41 -16.55 -14.98
C GLY A 35 4.18 -15.07 -15.28
N PHE A 36 5.02 -14.17 -14.75
CA PHE A 36 4.99 -12.77 -15.11
C PHE A 36 5.94 -12.53 -16.29
N PRO A 37 5.47 -11.92 -17.39
CA PRO A 37 6.37 -11.50 -18.46
C PRO A 37 7.41 -10.55 -17.87
N GLU A 38 8.67 -10.71 -18.29
CA GLU A 38 9.74 -9.77 -17.95
C GLU A 38 9.24 -8.38 -18.36
N MET A 39 9.11 -7.51 -17.37
CA MET A 39 8.32 -6.29 -17.48
C MET A 39 9.12 -5.24 -18.26
N ILE A 40 9.25 -5.42 -19.58
CA ILE A 40 9.79 -4.43 -20.51
C ILE A 40 8.68 -3.40 -20.76
N TYR A 41 8.27 -2.67 -19.72
CA TYR A 41 7.62 -1.40 -19.97
C TYR A 41 8.73 -0.38 -20.18
N PRO A 42 8.70 0.41 -21.27
CA PRO A 42 9.48 1.65 -21.29
C PRO A 42 9.11 2.41 -20.01
N CYS A 43 10.10 2.66 -19.18
CA CYS A 43 9.98 3.36 -17.91
C CYS A 43 9.77 4.85 -18.19
N ASP A 44 8.72 5.18 -18.94
CA ASP A 44 8.34 6.54 -19.31
C ASP A 44 6.82 6.56 -19.47
N PHE A 45 6.11 6.21 -18.39
CA PHE A 45 4.77 6.75 -18.18
C PHE A 45 4.91 8.24 -17.84
N HIS A 46 5.36 9.05 -18.80
CA HIS A 46 5.10 10.48 -18.82
C HIS A 46 3.62 10.68 -19.16
N ILE A 47 2.72 10.17 -18.31
CA ILE A 47 1.38 10.72 -18.26
C ILE A 47 1.60 12.12 -17.72
N PRO A 48 1.33 13.18 -18.49
CA PRO A 48 1.34 14.52 -17.92
C PRO A 48 0.23 14.48 -16.87
N LEU A 49 0.61 14.39 -15.60
CA LEU A 49 -0.31 14.50 -14.48
C LEU A 49 -0.90 15.90 -14.57
N THR A 50 -2.00 15.97 -15.31
CA THR A 50 -2.70 17.19 -15.64
C THR A 50 -3.15 17.77 -14.31
N LYS A 51 -3.00 19.08 -14.09
CA LYS A 51 -3.45 19.72 -12.85
C LYS A 51 -4.88 19.29 -12.56
N CYS A 52 -5.04 18.45 -11.54
CA CYS A 52 -6.31 17.86 -11.20
C CYS A 52 -6.99 18.74 -10.15
N SER A 53 -8.28 18.98 -10.34
CA SER A 53 -9.12 19.65 -9.35
C SER A 53 -9.66 18.61 -8.39
N PHE A 54 -8.97 18.43 -7.26
CA PHE A 54 -9.30 17.40 -6.27
C PHE A 54 -10.22 17.89 -5.15
N THR A 55 -10.91 19.02 -5.30
CA THR A 55 -11.59 19.70 -4.18
C THR A 55 -12.59 18.80 -3.44
N VAL A 56 -13.50 18.16 -4.17
CA VAL A 56 -14.52 17.26 -3.60
C VAL A 56 -13.89 15.96 -3.08
N GLU A 57 -12.93 15.41 -3.83
CA GLU A 57 -12.23 14.17 -3.49
C GLU A 57 -11.46 14.32 -2.16
N LEU A 58 -10.71 15.42 -2.03
CA LEU A 58 -9.91 15.72 -0.85
C LEU A 58 -10.78 15.96 0.37
N GLN A 59 -11.85 16.73 0.22
CA GLN A 59 -12.78 16.94 1.31
C GLN A 59 -13.35 15.60 1.80
N ARG A 60 -13.75 14.72 0.86
CA ARG A 60 -14.29 13.40 1.19
C ARG A 60 -13.26 12.54 1.92
N ILE A 61 -12.01 12.49 1.45
CA ILE A 61 -10.93 11.71 2.06
C ILE A 61 -10.66 12.22 3.47
N VAL A 62 -10.39 13.51 3.63
CA VAL A 62 -10.05 14.11 4.93
C VAL A 62 -11.17 13.93 5.94
N MET A 63 -12.44 14.11 5.54
CA MET A 63 -13.57 13.95 6.45
C MET A 63 -13.79 12.49 6.88
N LYS A 64 -13.50 11.51 6.01
CA LYS A 64 -13.56 10.07 6.31
C LYS A 64 -12.37 9.57 7.13
N SER A 65 -11.23 10.27 7.11
CA SER A 65 -10.05 9.89 7.89
C SER A 65 -10.35 9.87 9.40
N PRO A 66 -9.83 8.89 10.17
CA PRO A 66 -9.98 8.89 11.61
C PRO A 66 -9.46 10.18 12.25
N SER A 67 -10.18 10.71 13.24
CA SER A 67 -9.72 11.87 14.01
C SER A 67 -8.64 11.48 15.02
N LYS A 68 -7.49 11.01 14.54
CA LYS A 68 -6.35 10.57 15.34
C LYS A 68 -5.22 11.61 15.25
N GLY A 69 -4.34 11.59 16.25
CA GLY A 69 -3.03 12.23 16.19
C GLY A 69 -1.94 11.17 16.08
N CYS A 70 -0.77 11.55 15.60
CA CYS A 70 0.41 10.70 15.55
C CYS A 70 1.53 11.36 16.37
N SER A 71 2.45 10.58 16.94
CA SER A 71 3.63 11.15 17.63
C SER A 71 4.63 11.79 16.65
N LEU A 72 4.60 11.36 15.38
CA LEU A 72 5.46 11.88 14.30
C LEU A 72 4.86 13.11 13.59
N ASP A 73 3.54 13.31 13.69
CA ASP A 73 2.87 14.52 13.20
C ASP A 73 1.91 15.02 14.29
N PRO A 74 2.31 16.07 15.05
CA PRO A 74 1.54 16.57 16.17
C PRO A 74 0.23 17.25 15.73
N LEU A 75 0.02 17.50 14.43
CA LEU A 75 -1.21 18.11 13.93
C LEU A 75 -2.35 17.08 13.91
N PRO A 76 -3.36 17.18 14.79
CA PRO A 76 -4.42 16.19 14.83
C PRO A 76 -5.33 16.35 13.60
N THR A 77 -5.75 15.23 13.00
CA THR A 77 -6.68 15.25 11.85
C THR A 77 -7.99 15.98 12.18
N ARG A 78 -8.39 16.03 13.47
CA ARG A 78 -9.54 16.80 13.93
C ARG A 78 -9.42 18.29 13.59
N MET A 79 -8.24 18.90 13.77
CA MET A 79 -8.03 20.31 13.47
C MET A 79 -8.05 20.56 11.97
N VAL A 80 -7.43 19.64 11.20
CA VAL A 80 -7.46 19.68 9.73
C VAL A 80 -8.90 19.70 9.20
N LYS A 81 -9.80 18.86 9.75
CA LYS A 81 -11.22 18.85 9.38
C LYS A 81 -11.93 20.18 9.64
N GLN A 82 -11.60 20.87 10.74
CA GLN A 82 -12.23 22.14 11.11
C GLN A 82 -11.90 23.27 10.14
N VAL A 83 -10.69 23.28 9.59
CA VAL A 83 -10.21 24.31 8.66
C VAL A 83 -10.20 23.84 7.20
N MET A 84 -10.84 22.70 6.91
CA MET A 84 -10.71 22.03 5.62
C MET A 84 -11.04 22.95 4.44
N GLY A 85 -12.09 23.77 4.55
CA GLY A 85 -12.49 24.70 3.50
C GLY A 85 -11.35 25.65 3.05
N SER A 86 -10.56 26.15 4.00
CA SER A 86 -9.41 27.02 3.73
C SER A 86 -8.18 26.24 3.28
N LEU A 87 -8.09 24.95 3.62
CA LEU A 87 -6.93 24.11 3.34
C LEU A 87 -7.00 23.43 1.97
N ILE A 88 -8.19 23.31 1.38
CA ILE A 88 -8.40 22.67 0.07
C ILE A 88 -7.48 23.23 -1.03
N PRO A 89 -7.40 24.56 -1.24
CA PRO A 89 -6.56 25.11 -2.32
C PRO A 89 -5.08 24.80 -2.12
N LEU A 90 -4.63 24.85 -0.85
CA LEU A 90 -3.24 24.56 -0.48
C LEU A 90 -2.91 23.08 -0.71
N MET A 91 -3.75 22.16 -0.21
CA MET A 91 -3.55 20.72 -0.41
C MET A 91 -3.61 20.34 -1.89
N THR A 92 -4.52 20.94 -2.65
CA THR A 92 -4.61 20.71 -4.11
C THR A 92 -3.32 21.13 -4.81
N THR A 93 -2.73 22.26 -4.41
CA THR A 93 -1.45 22.72 -4.94
C THR A 93 -0.32 21.76 -4.58
N LEU A 94 -0.22 21.37 -3.30
CA LEU A 94 0.79 20.42 -2.80
C LEU A 94 0.76 19.09 -3.54
N ILE A 95 -0.43 18.52 -3.72
CA ILE A 95 -0.60 17.24 -4.42
C ILE A 95 -0.21 17.38 -5.88
N ASN A 96 -0.69 18.42 -6.57
CA ASN A 96 -0.31 18.63 -7.96
C ASN A 96 1.21 18.84 -8.10
N SER A 97 1.86 19.56 -7.17
CA SER A 97 3.31 19.71 -7.15
C SER A 97 4.04 18.38 -6.96
N SER A 98 3.59 17.55 -6.01
CA SER A 98 4.16 16.22 -5.77
C SER A 98 3.99 15.28 -6.97
N LEU A 99 2.85 15.34 -7.65
CA LEU A 99 2.58 14.56 -8.84
C LEU A 99 3.46 15.01 -10.02
N THR A 100 3.80 16.30 -10.10
CA THR A 100 4.68 16.83 -11.15
C THR A 100 6.16 16.56 -10.90
N SER A 101 6.63 16.49 -9.66
CA SER A 101 8.06 16.32 -9.35
C SER A 101 8.55 14.88 -9.48
N VAL A 102 7.65 13.88 -9.34
CA VAL A 102 7.95 12.43 -9.43
C VAL A 102 9.16 12.03 -8.55
N ASP A 103 9.34 12.70 -7.41
CA ASP A 103 10.49 12.50 -6.54
C ASP A 103 10.11 11.53 -5.42
N VAL A 104 10.69 10.32 -5.44
CA VAL A 104 10.41 9.24 -4.49
C VAL A 104 11.72 8.90 -3.77
N PRO A 105 11.74 8.82 -2.42
CA PRO A 105 12.95 8.48 -1.69
C PRO A 105 13.55 7.16 -2.18
N LYS A 106 14.85 7.16 -2.47
CA LYS A 106 15.58 5.94 -2.83
C LYS A 106 15.63 5.03 -1.61
N THR A 107 15.28 3.75 -1.81
CA THR A 107 15.39 2.67 -0.82
C THR A 107 16.84 2.36 -0.48
#